data_AF-A0A2S5TKH1-F1
#
_entry.id   AF-A0A2S5TKH1-F1
#
_cell.length_a   1.000
_cell.length_b   1.000
_cell.length_c   1.000
_cell.angle_alpha   90.00
_cell.angle_beta   90.00
_cell.angle_gamma   90.00
#
_symmetry.space_group_name_H-M   'P 1'
#
loop_
_entity.id
_entity.type
_entity.pdbx_description
1 polymer ?
#
loop_
_entity_poly.entity_id
_entity_poly.type
_entity_poly.pdbx_seq_one_letter_code
_entity_poly.pdbx_strand_id
1 'polypeptide(L)'
;MTETEIERLENRLENWARWAKADGHERARCASAEGAYVAPAADEDRLVRSSACPVDARDARFIEEALVSLPSKADRLFIVYVYLLRRYPGEIARKLKFDVDHYEALKQRTLRRLADRIAAASSVRLIARGKPIWAGLAK
;
A
#
# COMPACT_ATOMS: atom_id res chain seq x y z
N MET A 1 -1.58 4.51 -21.01
CA MET A 1 -2.46 4.61 -19.84
C MET A 1 -3.33 5.84 -20.01
N THR A 2 -4.62 5.63 -20.15
CA THR A 2 -5.62 6.69 -20.21
C THR A 2 -5.81 7.30 -18.82
N GLU A 3 -6.41 8.49 -18.75
CA GLU A 3 -6.71 9.18 -17.48
C GLU A 3 -7.57 8.30 -16.55
N THR A 4 -8.59 7.63 -17.11
CA THR A 4 -9.46 6.71 -16.37
C THR A 4 -8.70 5.50 -15.80
N GLU A 5 -7.68 5.00 -16.50
CA GLU A 5 -6.85 3.89 -16.00
C GLU A 5 -5.96 4.34 -14.84
N ILE A 6 -5.42 5.56 -14.90
CA ILE A 6 -4.66 6.17 -13.80
C ILE A 6 -5.54 6.29 -12.57
N GLU A 7 -6.71 6.92 -12.71
CA GLU A 7 -7.64 7.13 -11.59
C GLU A 7 -8.05 5.82 -10.93
N ARG A 8 -8.37 4.78 -11.73
CA ARG A 8 -8.69 3.44 -11.20
C ARG A 8 -7.53 2.83 -10.42
N LEU A 9 -6.30 2.96 -10.91
CA LEU A 9 -5.13 2.45 -10.21
C LEU A 9 -4.88 3.21 -8.91
N GLU A 10 -5.05 4.54 -8.93
CA GLU A 10 -4.93 5.36 -7.72
C GLU A 10 -5.97 4.94 -6.67
N ASN A 11 -7.22 4.72 -7.06
CA ASN A 11 -8.25 4.21 -6.14
C ASN A 11 -7.91 2.84 -5.51
N ARG A 12 -7.23 1.96 -6.26
CA ARG A 12 -6.73 0.69 -5.72
C ARG A 12 -5.55 0.89 -4.76
N LEU A 13 -4.65 1.82 -5.07
CA LEU A 13 -3.57 2.23 -4.17
C LEU A 13 -4.10 2.87 -2.88
N GLU A 14 -5.22 3.60 -2.96
CA GLU A 14 -5.93 4.15 -1.80
C GLU A 14 -6.54 3.05 -0.93
N ASN A 15 -7.14 2.04 -1.54
CA ASN A 15 -7.59 0.84 -0.83
C ASN A 15 -6.42 0.11 -0.15
N TRP A 16 -5.32 -0.11 -0.88
CA TRP A 16 -4.10 -0.71 -0.34
C TRP A 16 -3.53 0.09 0.84
N ALA A 17 -3.46 1.41 0.75
CA ALA A 17 -2.96 2.25 1.83
C ALA A 17 -3.82 2.17 3.10
N ARG A 18 -5.15 2.07 2.95
CA ARG A 18 -6.07 1.85 4.08
C ARG A 18 -5.87 0.46 4.69
N TRP A 19 -5.75 -0.57 3.87
CA TRP A 19 -5.46 -1.94 4.30
C TRP A 19 -4.14 -2.04 5.07
N ALA A 20 -3.06 -1.50 4.51
CA ALA A 20 -1.73 -1.57 5.10
C ALA A 20 -1.65 -0.81 6.44
N LYS A 21 -2.40 0.27 6.62
CA LYS A 21 -2.52 0.96 7.92
C LYS A 21 -3.26 0.12 8.95
N ALA A 22 -4.37 -0.52 8.55
CA ALA A 22 -5.13 -1.39 9.44
C ALA A 22 -4.30 -2.61 9.90
N ASP A 23 -3.58 -3.27 8.99
CA ASP A 23 -2.68 -4.39 9.30
C ASP A 23 -1.49 -3.95 10.18
N GLY A 24 -0.95 -2.74 9.94
CA GLY A 24 0.09 -2.14 10.77
C GLY A 24 -0.36 -1.86 12.22
N HIS A 25 -1.63 -1.51 12.43
CA HIS A 25 -2.20 -1.34 13.78
C HIS A 25 -2.38 -2.67 14.52
N GLU A 26 -2.67 -3.76 13.83
CA GLU A 26 -2.68 -5.10 14.42
C GLU A 26 -1.28 -5.54 14.86
N ARG A 27 -0.24 -5.24 14.06
CA ARG A 27 1.17 -5.49 14.46
C ARG A 27 1.68 -4.58 15.58
N ALA A 28 1.09 -3.40 15.78
CA ALA A 28 1.43 -2.50 16.88
C ALA A 28 0.77 -2.86 18.22
N ARG A 29 -0.26 -3.72 18.22
CA ARG A 29 -0.83 -4.28 19.44
C ARG A 29 -0.11 -5.59 19.78
N CYS A 30 0.99 -5.48 20.52
CA CYS A 30 1.41 -6.41 21.59
C CYS A 30 2.90 -6.21 21.92
N ALA A 31 3.18 -5.30 22.83
CA ALA A 31 4.21 -5.51 23.83
C ALA A 31 3.56 -5.22 25.18
N SER A 32 3.32 -6.29 25.93
CA SER A 32 2.69 -6.32 27.24
C SER A 32 3.38 -5.40 28.24
N ALA A 33 2.58 -4.61 28.96
CA ALA A 33 2.82 -4.29 30.36
C ALA A 33 1.44 -4.25 31.06
N GLU A 34 1.12 -5.36 31.72
CA GLU A 34 0.08 -5.51 32.76
C GLU A 34 -1.38 -5.44 32.30
N GLY A 35 -2.02 -6.61 32.27
CA GLY A 35 -3.42 -6.83 31.88
C GLY A 35 -4.48 -6.27 32.85
N ALA A 36 -4.28 -5.04 33.34
CA ALA A 36 -5.19 -4.32 34.23
C ALA A 36 -5.81 -3.07 33.60
N TYR A 37 -5.46 -2.71 32.36
CA TYR A 37 -6.03 -1.54 31.71
C TYR A 37 -7.35 -1.86 30.99
N VAL A 38 -8.47 -1.57 31.66
CA VAL A 38 -9.79 -1.46 31.00
C VAL A 38 -9.89 -0.06 30.42
N ALA A 39 -9.72 0.07 29.10
CA ALA A 39 -9.90 1.35 28.43
C ALA A 39 -11.38 1.81 28.59
N PRO A 40 -11.64 3.07 28.98
CA PRO A 40 -13.01 3.59 29.05
C PRO A 40 -13.68 3.50 27.68
N ALA A 41 -14.96 3.15 27.67
CA ALA A 41 -15.76 3.04 26.45
C ALA A 41 -15.62 4.34 25.64
N ALA A 42 -15.12 4.22 24.41
CA ALA A 42 -14.99 5.36 23.51
C ALA A 42 -16.39 5.92 23.23
N ASP A 43 -16.58 7.24 23.40
CA ASP A 43 -17.79 7.97 23.02
C ASP A 43 -18.31 7.45 21.67
N GLU A 44 -19.55 6.98 21.67
CA GLU A 44 -20.20 6.39 20.50
C GLU A 44 -20.22 7.36 19.30
N ASP A 45 -20.15 8.67 19.55
CA ASP A 45 -20.03 9.72 18.53
C ASP A 45 -18.73 9.67 17.71
N ARG A 46 -17.66 9.04 18.22
CA ARG A 46 -16.40 8.88 17.48
C ARG A 46 -16.39 7.66 16.56
N LEU A 47 -17.26 6.68 16.78
CA LEU A 47 -17.38 5.48 15.94
C LEU A 47 -18.08 5.77 14.60
N VAL A 48 -18.92 6.82 14.54
CA VAL A 48 -19.74 7.15 13.36
C VAL A 48 -18.91 7.69 12.17
N ARG A 49 -17.67 8.17 12.39
CA ARG A 49 -16.82 8.66 11.27
C ARG A 49 -16.15 7.55 10.45
N SER A 50 -16.37 6.29 10.80
CA SER A 50 -15.80 5.15 10.09
C SER A 50 -16.82 4.50 9.16
N SER A 51 -17.56 5.30 8.38
CA SER A 51 -18.16 4.81 7.12
C SER A 51 -17.07 4.63 6.05
N ALA A 52 -15.90 4.11 6.45
CA ALA A 52 -14.79 3.84 5.57
C ALA A 52 -15.27 2.74 4.61
N CYS A 53 -15.34 3.08 3.32
CA CYS A 53 -15.64 2.14 2.25
C CYS A 53 -14.87 0.82 2.52
N PRO A 54 -15.55 -0.33 2.55
CA PRO A 54 -14.96 -1.58 3.04
C PRO A 54 -13.65 -1.86 2.31
N VAL A 55 -12.62 -2.20 3.08
CA VAL A 55 -11.30 -2.50 2.52
C VAL A 55 -11.36 -3.81 1.77
N ASP A 56 -11.04 -3.80 0.48
CA ASP A 56 -10.84 -5.02 -0.30
C ASP A 56 -9.43 -5.57 -0.01
N ALA A 57 -9.35 -6.48 0.97
CA ALA A 57 -8.08 -7.09 1.37
C ALA A 57 -7.44 -7.96 0.27
N ARG A 58 -8.24 -8.53 -0.65
CA ARG A 58 -7.72 -9.35 -1.75
C ARG A 58 -7.04 -8.47 -2.78
N ASP A 59 -7.68 -7.38 -3.16
CA ASP A 59 -7.09 -6.39 -4.06
C ASP A 59 -5.84 -5.76 -3.45
N ALA A 60 -5.90 -5.38 -2.16
CA ALA A 60 -4.76 -4.80 -1.46
C ALA A 60 -3.53 -5.73 -1.45
N ARG A 61 -3.70 -7.02 -1.15
CA ARG A 61 -2.60 -8.00 -1.22
C ARG A 61 -2.04 -8.13 -2.63
N PHE A 62 -2.90 -8.15 -3.64
CA PHE A 62 -2.46 -8.21 -5.03
C PHE A 62 -1.65 -6.97 -5.44
N ILE A 63 -2.05 -5.78 -4.98
CA ILE A 63 -1.27 -4.55 -5.15
C ILE A 63 0.07 -4.63 -4.42
N GLU A 64 0.10 -5.16 -3.20
CA GLU A 64 1.34 -5.33 -2.43
C GLU A 64 2.34 -6.27 -3.15
N GLU A 65 1.88 -7.42 -3.66
CA GLU A 65 2.70 -8.33 -4.46
C GLU A 65 3.27 -7.64 -5.71
N ALA A 66 2.43 -6.89 -6.43
CA ALA A 66 2.85 -6.13 -7.60
C ALA A 66 3.88 -5.04 -7.22
N LEU A 67 3.70 -4.35 -6.09
CA LEU A 67 4.65 -3.37 -5.58
C LEU A 67 6.00 -4.00 -5.20
N VAL A 68 5.99 -5.13 -4.49
CA VAL A 68 7.21 -5.86 -4.11
C VAL A 68 7.98 -6.32 -5.36
N SER A 69 7.27 -6.68 -6.43
CA SER A 69 7.86 -7.09 -7.72
C SER A 69 8.51 -5.96 -8.53
N LEU A 70 8.34 -4.69 -8.12
CA LEU A 70 8.98 -3.57 -8.80
C LEU A 70 10.51 -3.63 -8.60
N PRO A 71 11.30 -3.55 -9.70
CA PRO A 71 12.75 -3.67 -9.62
C PRO A 71 13.41 -2.49 -8.89
N SER A 72 12.84 -1.29 -9.04
CA SER A 72 13.38 -0.07 -8.45
C SER A 72 12.94 0.08 -6.99
N LYS A 73 13.91 0.17 -6.07
CA LYS A 73 13.63 0.55 -4.67
C LYS A 73 13.04 1.96 -4.57
N ALA A 74 13.47 2.88 -5.43
CA ALA A 74 12.97 4.25 -5.45
C ALA A 74 11.48 4.30 -5.85
N ASP A 75 11.06 3.50 -6.82
CA ASP A 75 9.67 3.43 -7.28
C ASP A 75 8.76 2.91 -6.15
N ARG A 76 9.21 1.88 -5.41
CA ARG A 76 8.49 1.34 -4.25
C ARG A 76 8.35 2.39 -3.14
N LEU A 77 9.45 3.05 -2.78
CA LEU A 77 9.44 4.11 -1.76
C LEU A 77 8.58 5.30 -2.18
N PHE A 78 8.57 5.65 -3.47
CA PHE A 78 7.72 6.69 -4.01
C PHE A 78 6.24 6.39 -3.73
N ILE A 79 5.75 5.19 -4.09
CA ILE A 79 4.36 4.79 -3.82
C ILE A 79 4.04 4.83 -2.31
N VAL A 80 4.95 4.32 -1.48
CA VAL A 80 4.79 4.36 -0.01
C VAL A 80 4.68 5.81 0.48
N TYR A 81 5.53 6.72 0.02
CA TYR A 81 5.48 8.10 0.46
C TYR A 81 4.20 8.83 0.02
N VAL A 82 3.74 8.59 -1.20
CA VAL A 82 2.55 9.23 -1.75
C VAL A 82 1.26 8.71 -1.09
N TYR A 83 1.04 7.39 -1.12
CA TYR A 83 -0.28 6.84 -0.75
C TYR A 83 -0.35 6.41 0.71
N LEU A 84 0.70 5.74 1.23
CA LEU A 84 0.69 5.25 2.61
C LEU A 84 0.99 6.36 3.62
N LEU A 85 2.10 7.07 3.42
CA LEU A 85 2.60 8.08 4.37
C LEU A 85 2.09 9.50 4.10
N ARG A 86 1.40 9.74 2.97
CA ARG A 86 0.78 11.03 2.62
C ARG A 86 1.75 12.22 2.69
N ARG A 87 2.98 12.02 2.23
CA ARG A 87 4.01 13.08 2.21
C ARG A 87 3.74 14.03 1.05
N TYR A 88 4.06 15.31 1.24
CA TYR A 88 3.92 16.31 0.18
C TYR A 88 5.09 16.22 -0.83
N PRO A 89 4.91 16.65 -2.10
CA PRO A 89 5.88 16.45 -3.17
C PRO A 89 7.32 16.89 -2.86
N GLY A 90 7.49 18.06 -2.23
CA GLY A 90 8.82 18.58 -1.87
C GLY A 90 9.57 17.74 -0.83
N GLU A 91 8.87 17.09 0.11
CA GLU A 91 9.50 16.14 1.04
C GLU A 91 9.96 14.88 0.32
N ILE A 92 9.12 14.38 -0.59
CA ILE A 92 9.41 13.18 -1.39
C ILE A 92 10.61 13.43 -2.30
N ALA A 93 10.62 14.57 -3.02
CA ALA A 93 11.70 15.03 -3.88
C ALA A 93 13.05 15.03 -3.15
N ARG A 94 13.09 15.67 -1.96
CA ARG A 94 14.27 15.70 -1.10
C ARG A 94 14.70 14.32 -0.61
N LYS A 95 13.78 13.46 -0.18
CA LYS A 95 14.09 12.11 0.32
C LYS A 95 14.61 11.19 -0.78
N LEU A 96 14.05 11.29 -1.98
CA LEU A 96 14.41 10.46 -3.14
C LEU A 96 15.45 11.12 -4.05
N LYS A 97 15.95 12.31 -3.68
CA LYS A 97 17.01 13.05 -4.38
C LYS A 97 16.69 13.33 -5.84
N PHE A 98 15.48 13.85 -6.10
CA PHE A 98 15.09 14.36 -7.41
C PHE A 98 14.47 15.75 -7.27
N ASP A 99 14.35 16.48 -8.38
CA ASP A 99 13.75 17.82 -8.41
C ASP A 99 12.22 17.74 -8.36
N VAL A 100 11.58 18.61 -7.58
CA VAL A 100 10.13 18.64 -7.40
C VAL A 100 9.38 18.82 -8.72
N ASP A 101 9.96 19.53 -9.70
CA ASP A 101 9.35 19.73 -11.02
C ASP A 101 9.17 18.41 -11.79
N HIS A 102 9.97 17.39 -11.46
CA HIS A 102 9.86 16.05 -12.04
C HIS A 102 8.88 15.13 -11.30
N TYR A 103 8.18 15.63 -10.27
CA TYR A 103 7.28 14.82 -9.44
C TYR A 103 6.19 14.14 -10.26
N GLU A 104 5.47 14.89 -11.10
CA GLU A 104 4.37 14.32 -11.90
C GLU A 104 4.89 13.32 -12.94
N ALA A 105 6.03 13.61 -13.57
CA ALA A 105 6.66 12.69 -14.51
C ALA A 105 7.08 11.37 -13.81
N LEU A 106 7.64 11.47 -12.59
CA LEU A 106 8.00 10.31 -11.78
C LEU A 106 6.75 9.53 -11.34
N LYS A 107 5.68 10.23 -10.95
CA LYS A 107 4.40 9.63 -10.58
C LYS A 107 3.84 8.82 -11.75
N GLN A 108 3.68 9.42 -12.91
CA GLN A 108 3.16 8.75 -14.10
C GLN A 108 4.00 7.55 -14.51
N ARG A 109 5.34 7.68 -14.50
CA ARG A 109 6.26 6.58 -14.82
C ARG A 109 6.12 5.41 -13.84
N THR A 110 6.03 5.72 -12.56
CA THR A 110 5.93 4.72 -11.49
C THR A 110 4.60 3.99 -11.55
N LEU A 111 3.50 4.73 -11.73
CA LEU A 111 2.17 4.15 -11.91
C LEU A 111 2.08 3.27 -13.16
N ARG A 112 2.69 3.68 -14.27
CA ARG A 112 2.76 2.84 -15.49
C ARG A 112 3.49 1.53 -15.23
N ARG A 113 4.67 1.59 -14.60
CA ARG A 113 5.43 0.38 -14.25
C ARG A 113 4.65 -0.54 -13.32
N LEU A 114 3.92 0.02 -12.36
CA LEU A 114 3.06 -0.76 -11.47
C LEU A 114 1.91 -1.41 -12.24
N ALA A 115 1.24 -0.67 -13.13
CA ALA A 115 0.19 -1.20 -13.99
C ALA A 115 0.70 -2.37 -14.84
N ASP A 116 1.90 -2.25 -15.42
CA ASP A 116 2.53 -3.33 -16.18
C ASP A 116 2.76 -4.58 -15.32
N ARG A 117 3.17 -4.42 -14.05
CA ARG A 117 3.33 -5.53 -13.11
C ARG A 117 2.01 -6.19 -12.73
N ILE A 118 0.98 -5.40 -12.49
CA ILE A 118 -0.38 -5.87 -12.22
C ILE A 118 -0.90 -6.66 -13.43
N ALA A 119 -0.72 -6.14 -14.65
CA ALA A 119 -1.12 -6.80 -15.88
C ALA A 119 -0.37 -8.14 -16.05
N ALA A 120 0.95 -8.15 -15.87
CA ALA A 120 1.77 -9.36 -15.94
C ALA A 120 1.38 -10.40 -14.88
N ALA A 121 1.11 -9.99 -13.63
CA ALA A 121 0.64 -10.89 -12.59
C ALA A 121 -0.74 -11.47 -12.89
N SER A 122 -1.62 -10.68 -13.53
CA SER A 122 -2.96 -11.13 -13.93
C SER A 122 -2.96 -12.10 -15.11
N SER A 123 -2.00 -11.98 -16.04
CA SER A 123 -1.87 -12.85 -17.20
C SER A 123 -1.20 -14.19 -16.89
N VAL A 124 -0.43 -14.30 -15.80
CA VAL A 124 0.19 -15.54 -15.31
C VAL A 124 -0.80 -16.43 -14.53
N ARG A 125 -2.10 -16.36 -14.82
CA ARG A 125 -3.07 -17.38 -14.39
C ARG A 125 -2.95 -18.65 -15.24
N LEU A 126 -1.83 -19.33 -15.17
CA LEU A 126 -1.74 -20.73 -15.55
C LEU A 126 -0.99 -21.50 -14.46
N ILE A 127 -1.75 -22.41 -13.85
CA ILE A 127 -1.37 -23.41 -12.85
C ILE A 127 -1.49 -22.92 -11.40
N ALA A 128 -2.70 -23.12 -10.86
CA ALA A 128 -2.92 -23.27 -9.43
C ALA A 128 -2.02 -24.39 -8.89
N ARG A 129 -0.92 -24.03 -8.22
CA ARG A 129 -0.20 -24.93 -7.32
C ARG A 129 -0.04 -24.23 -5.99
N GLY A 130 -0.90 -24.62 -5.06
CA GLY A 130 -0.85 -24.15 -3.70
C GLY A 130 0.49 -24.46 -3.04
N LYS A 131 1.11 -23.41 -2.49
CA LYS A 131 1.79 -23.32 -1.19
C LYS A 131 2.55 -21.99 -1.17
N PRO A 132 2.31 -21.09 -0.19
CA PRO A 132 3.18 -19.92 -0.02
C PRO A 132 4.54 -20.41 0.49
N ILE A 133 5.57 -20.34 -0.36
CA ILE A 133 6.96 -20.51 0.06
C ILE A 133 7.39 -19.17 0.63
N TRP A 134 7.39 -19.08 1.95
CA TRP A 134 7.97 -17.98 2.69
C TRP A 134 9.43 -17.82 2.28
N ALA A 135 9.80 -16.62 1.85
CA ALA A 135 11.19 -16.26 1.59
C ALA A 135 11.98 -16.33 2.92
N GLY A 136 12.76 -17.39 3.10
CA GLY A 136 14.05 -17.32 3.78
C GLY A 136 14.11 -17.36 5.31
N LEU A 137 13.37 -18.24 5.97
CA LEU A 137 13.69 -18.70 7.33
C LEU A 137 13.66 -20.22 7.39
N ALA A 138 14.70 -20.83 6.83
CA ALA A 138 15.15 -22.16 7.24
C ALA A 138 16.24 -21.97 8.28
N LYS A 139 16.03 -22.53 9.48
CA LYS A 139 17.14 -22.97 10.33
C LYS A 139 17.54 -24.37 9.88
#